data_AF-A0A7C6K6U1-F1
#
_entry.id   AF-A0A7C6K6U1-F1
#
_cell.length_a   1.000
_cell.length_b   1.000
_cell.length_c   1.000
_cell.angle_alpha   90.00
_cell.angle_beta   90.00
_cell.angle_gamma   90.00
#
_symmetry.space_group_name_H-M   'P 1'
#
loop_
_entity.id
_entity.type
_entity.pdbx_description
1 polymer ?
#
loop_
_entity_poly.entity_id
_entity_poly.type
_entity_poly.pdbx_seq_one_letter_code
_entity_poly.pdbx_strand_id
1 'polypeptide(L)'
;MDNILNYVKKNLEKISNYIFYTGLLVAVYGLYKIYISRRGLPQGVCPIDDNRPIMYIAIGLFIVSLALYTICDFQEKKKKQ
;
A
#
# COMPACT_ATOMS: atom_id res chain seq x y z
N MET A 1 21.86 20.84 -12.06
CA MET A 1 21.13 20.42 -10.84
C MET A 1 19.78 19.80 -11.18
N ASP A 2 19.09 20.26 -12.23
CA ASP A 2 17.78 19.74 -12.65
C ASP A 2 17.74 18.26 -13.08
N ASN A 3 18.82 17.75 -13.68
CA ASN A 3 18.87 16.36 -14.12
C ASN A 3 18.87 15.37 -12.92
N ILE A 4 19.55 15.74 -11.83
CA ILE A 4 19.60 14.94 -10.59
C ILE A 4 18.23 14.94 -9.90
N LEU A 5 17.58 16.11 -9.83
CA LEU A 5 16.25 16.22 -9.22
C LEU A 5 15.19 15.39 -9.97
N ASN A 6 15.19 15.46 -11.30
CA ASN A 6 14.30 14.66 -12.15
C ASN A 6 14.56 13.15 -12.00
N TYR A 7 15.82 12.74 -11.86
CA TYR A 7 16.18 11.34 -11.62
C TYR A 7 15.64 10.82 -10.28
N VAL A 8 15.85 11.58 -9.20
CA VAL A 8 15.36 11.22 -7.86
C VAL A 8 13.83 11.12 -7.84
N LYS A 9 13.13 12.08 -8.47
CA LYS A 9 11.67 12.07 -8.60
C LYS A 9 11.17 10.79 -9.28
N LYS A 10 11.71 10.48 -10.47
CA LYS A 10 11.30 9.31 -11.25
C LYS A 10 11.52 8.01 -10.49
N ASN A 11 12.56 7.94 -9.67
CA ASN A 11 12.81 6.78 -8.81
C ASN A 11 11.83 6.72 -7.63
N LEU A 12 11.52 7.85 -6.99
CA LEU A 12 10.51 7.91 -5.93
C LEU A 12 9.11 7.49 -6.41
N GLU A 13 8.70 7.97 -7.59
CA GLU A 13 7.42 7.56 -8.21
C GLU A 13 7.40 6.05 -8.48
N LYS A 14 8.49 5.49 -9.02
CA LYS A 14 8.63 4.04 -9.21
C LYS A 14 8.53 3.28 -7.89
N ILE A 15 9.24 3.72 -6.86
CA ILE A 15 9.22 3.10 -5.52
C ILE A 15 7.80 3.15 -4.95
N SER A 16 7.12 4.29 -5.02
CA SER A 16 5.73 4.43 -4.55
C SER A 16 4.80 3.46 -5.28
N ASN A 17 4.94 3.32 -6.61
CA ASN A 17 4.14 2.37 -7.39
C ASN A 17 4.42 0.92 -7.00
N TYR A 18 5.69 0.53 -6.80
CA TYR A 18 6.03 -0.81 -6.33
C TYR A 18 5.42 -1.12 -4.96
N ILE A 19 5.49 -0.16 -4.03
CA ILE A 19 4.88 -0.28 -2.70
C ILE A 19 3.35 -0.42 -2.82
N PHE A 20 2.72 0.38 -3.68
CA PHE A 20 1.29 0.30 -3.95
C PHE A 20 0.87 -1.07 -4.47
N TYR A 21 1.52 -1.57 -5.53
CA TYR A 21 1.19 -2.87 -6.11
C TYR A 21 1.49 -4.02 -5.14
N THR A 22 2.55 -3.92 -4.34
CA THR A 22 2.82 -4.87 -3.26
C THR A 22 1.70 -4.85 -2.23
N GLY A 23 1.27 -3.65 -1.79
CA GLY A 23 0.13 -3.48 -0.90
C GLY A 23 -1.15 -4.08 -1.45
N LEU A 24 -1.41 -3.92 -2.76
CA LEU A 24 -2.57 -4.49 -3.44
C LEU A 24 -2.53 -6.03 -3.41
N LEU A 25 -1.39 -6.63 -3.72
CA LEU A 25 -1.22 -8.09 -3.65
C LEU A 25 -1.43 -8.61 -2.22
N VAL A 26 -0.87 -7.94 -1.22
CA VAL A 26 -1.04 -8.30 0.20
C VAL A 26 -2.50 -8.14 0.63
N ALA A 27 -3.18 -7.08 0.20
CA ALA A 27 -4.61 -6.86 0.49
C ALA A 27 -5.49 -7.96 -0.09
N VAL A 28 -5.28 -8.30 -1.38
CA VAL A 28 -6.02 -9.39 -2.05
C VAL A 28 -5.77 -10.72 -1.35
N TYR A 29 -4.52 -11.02 -1.00
CA TYR A 29 -4.16 -12.23 -0.26
C TYR A 29 -4.81 -12.27 1.15
N GLY A 30 -4.77 -11.15 1.88
CA GLY A 30 -5.39 -11.03 3.21
C GLY A 30 -6.90 -11.24 3.16
N LEU A 31 -7.58 -10.59 2.20
CA LEU A 31 -9.01 -10.77 1.96
C LEU A 31 -9.35 -12.22 1.60
N TYR A 32 -8.56 -12.84 0.72
CA TYR A 32 -8.75 -14.24 0.35
C TYR A 32 -8.65 -15.17 1.57
N LYS A 33 -7.63 -14.97 2.41
CA LYS A 33 -7.45 -15.75 3.64
C LYS A 33 -8.60 -15.56 4.63
N ILE A 34 -9.05 -14.32 4.83
CA ILE A 34 -10.22 -14.01 5.69
C ILE A 34 -11.48 -14.68 5.15
N TYR A 35 -11.70 -14.63 3.83
CA TYR A 35 -12.85 -15.24 3.19
C TYR A 35 -12.88 -16.76 3.37
N ILE A 36 -11.77 -17.45 3.08
CA ILE A 36 -11.67 -18.90 3.26
C ILE A 36 -11.83 -19.29 4.74
N SER A 37 -11.24 -18.53 5.65
CA SER A 37 -11.34 -18.76 7.10
C SER A 37 -12.78 -18.63 7.63
N ARG A 38 -13.66 -17.87 6.96
CA ARG A 38 -15.05 -17.68 7.38
C ARG A 38 -16.07 -18.54 6.63
N ARG A 39 -15.75 -18.99 5.41
CA ARG A 39 -16.73 -19.63 4.51
C ARG A 39 -17.34 -20.92 5.07
N GLY A 40 -16.62 -21.66 5.90
CA GLY A 40 -17.10 -22.91 6.51
C GLY A 40 -17.69 -22.75 7.91
N LEU A 41 -17.72 -21.53 8.47
CA LEU A 41 -18.11 -21.32 9.86
C LEU A 41 -19.60 -20.99 9.98
N PRO A 42 -20.28 -21.50 11.02
CA PRO A 42 -21.60 -21.01 11.41
C PRO A 42 -21.62 -19.49 11.59
N GLN A 43 -22.79 -18.88 11.43
CA GLN A 43 -22.93 -17.46 11.71
C GLN A 43 -22.63 -17.18 13.20
N GLY A 44 -21.90 -16.10 13.48
CA GLY A 44 -21.62 -15.64 14.84
C GLY A 44 -20.45 -16.31 15.55
N VAL A 45 -19.79 -17.31 14.97
CA VAL A 45 -18.56 -17.87 15.55
C VAL A 45 -17.30 -17.14 15.06
N CYS A 46 -16.30 -17.04 15.93
CA CYS A 46 -15.03 -16.42 15.59
C CYS A 46 -14.15 -17.39 14.77
N PRO A 47 -13.53 -16.96 13.65
CA PRO A 47 -12.51 -17.76 12.99
C PRO A 47 -11.33 -18.05 13.93
N ILE A 48 -10.76 -19.25 13.82
CA ILE A 48 -9.63 -19.72 14.64
C ILE A 48 -8.36 -18.94 14.31
N ASP A 49 -8.15 -18.61 13.03
CA ASP A 49 -7.00 -17.84 12.56
C ASP A 49 -7.29 -16.34 12.58
N ASP A 50 -6.39 -15.57 13.20
CA ASP A 50 -6.40 -14.11 13.08
C ASP A 50 -5.60 -13.65 11.85
N ASN A 51 -6.31 -13.37 10.76
CA ASN A 51 -5.74 -12.86 9.52
C ASN A 51 -5.75 -11.31 9.43
N ARG A 52 -6.21 -10.60 10.48
CA ARG A 52 -6.23 -9.13 10.52
C ARG A 52 -4.85 -8.49 10.37
N PRO A 53 -3.75 -9.05 10.91
CA PRO A 53 -2.42 -8.47 10.74
C PRO A 53 -2.01 -8.30 9.28
N ILE A 54 -2.42 -9.21 8.39
CA ILE A 54 -2.14 -9.11 6.94
C ILE A 54 -2.78 -7.86 6.35
N MET A 55 -4.00 -7.54 6.79
CA MET A 55 -4.72 -6.33 6.36
C MET A 55 -4.05 -5.06 6.90
N TYR A 56 -3.55 -5.09 8.15
CA TYR A 56 -2.79 -3.96 8.70
C TYR A 56 -1.50 -3.68 7.93
N ILE A 57 -0.80 -4.74 7.48
CA ILE A 57 0.39 -4.59 6.62
C ILE A 57 0.00 -3.95 5.28
N ALA A 58 -1.08 -4.41 4.64
CA ALA A 58 -1.55 -3.81 3.39
C ALA A 58 -1.92 -2.32 3.54
N ILE A 59 -2.65 -1.97 4.60
CA ILE A 59 -3.01 -0.59 4.93
C ILE A 59 -1.73 0.25 5.13
N GLY A 60 -0.75 -0.27 5.87
CA GLY A 60 0.54 0.39 6.07
C GLY A 60 1.25 0.67 4.76
N LEU A 61 1.30 -0.31 3.84
CA LEU A 61 1.89 -0.14 2.51
C LEU A 61 1.17 0.95 1.70
N PHE A 62 -0.17 0.98 1.73
CA PHE A 62 -0.92 2.03 1.04
C PHE A 62 -0.68 3.43 1.61
N ILE A 63 -0.62 3.57 2.94
CA ILE A 63 -0.31 4.85 3.59
C ILE A 63 1.09 5.33 3.18
N VAL A 64 2.09 4.44 3.21
CA VAL A 64 3.46 4.78 2.80
C VAL A 64 3.52 5.20 1.33
N SER A 65 2.86 4.45 0.44
CA SER A 65 2.78 4.80 -0.98
C SER A 65 2.14 6.17 -1.20
N LEU A 66 1.01 6.43 -0.52
CA LEU A 66 0.31 7.70 -0.60
C LEU A 66 1.16 8.87 -0.07
N ALA A 67 1.86 8.66 1.05
CA ALA A 67 2.76 9.65 1.62
C ALA A 67 3.90 10.01 0.64
N LEU A 68 4.54 9.01 0.03
CA LEU A 68 5.59 9.22 -0.97
C LEU A 68 5.08 9.99 -2.20
N TYR A 69 3.91 9.62 -2.70
CA TYR A 69 3.28 10.31 -3.84
C TYR A 69 2.96 11.77 -3.49
N THR A 70 2.39 11.99 -2.31
CA THR A 70 2.05 13.33 -1.80
C THR A 70 3.29 14.21 -1.68
N ILE A 71 4.38 13.68 -1.11
CA ILE A 71 5.65 14.41 -0.99
C ILE A 71 6.20 14.80 -2.37
N CYS A 72 6.15 13.90 -3.36
CA CYS A 72 6.59 14.19 -4.72
C CYS A 72 5.76 15.30 -5.36
N ASP A 73 4.43 15.25 -5.23
CA ASP A 73 3.52 16.29 -5.77
C ASP A 73 3.76 17.66 -5.12
N PHE A 74 3.98 17.70 -3.80
CA PHE A 74 4.31 18.94 -3.08
C PHE A 74 5.63 19.56 -3.56
N GLN A 75 6.65 18.75 -3.87
CA GLN A 75 7.92 19.24 -4.39
C GLN A 75 7.78 19.85 -5.79
N GLU A 76 6.92 19.29 -6.65
CA GLU A 76 6.66 19.85 -7.97
C GLU A 76 5.96 21.21 -7.92
N LYS A 77 4.97 21.34 -7.03
CA LYS A 77 4.25 22.60 -6.84
C LYS A 77 5.19 23.72 -6.40
N LYS A 78 6.15 23.43 -5.51
CA LYS A 78 7.18 24.39 -5.08
C LYS A 78 8.17 24.78 -6.18
N LYS A 79 8.38 23.93 -7.20
CA LYS A 79 9.30 24.23 -8.31
C LYS A 79 8.64 25.10 -9.39
N LYS A 80 7.30 25.10 -9.47
CA LYS A 80 6.52 25.88 -10.46
C LYS A 80 6.16 27.28 -9.97
N GLN A 81 6.29 27.56 -8.68
CA GLN A 81 6.22 28.91 -8.10
C GLN A 81 7.61 29.55 -8.09
#